data_AF-A0A2W4T3U2-F1
#
_entry.id   AF-A0A2W4T3U2-F1
#
_cell.length_a   1.000
_cell.length_b   1.000
_cell.length_c   1.000
_cell.angle_alpha   90.00
_cell.angle_beta   90.00
_cell.angle_gamma   90.00
#
_symmetry.space_group_name_H-M   'P 1'
#
loop_
_entity.id
_entity.type
_entity.pdbx_description
1 polymer ?
#
loop_
_entity_poly.entity_id
_entity_poly.type
_entity_poly.pdbx_seq_one_letter_code
_entity_poly.pdbx_strand_id
1 'polypeptide(L)'
;MTRKAEDMPHLFHLSDALVDDLMALSDEDLLAEVRESGADPETVARQLREQIEARIASDNRARLERARGEMYAARAARASPGVVNLPLARKQEVLGQFAANDGSLRQRLTMAARKGDGASEREIDDILRDLLDLGAIDDEGNAR
;
A
#
# COMPACT_ATOMS: atom_id res chain seq x y z
N MET A 1 35.17 -13.41 -30.25
CA MET A 1 35.37 -11.99 -30.59
C MET A 1 35.32 -11.18 -29.31
N THR A 2 36.46 -10.95 -28.68
CA THR A 2 36.60 -10.10 -27.49
C THR A 2 36.81 -8.66 -27.96
N ARG A 3 35.82 -7.78 -27.77
CA ARG A 3 35.98 -6.34 -28.05
C ARG A 3 37.16 -5.81 -27.24
N LYS A 4 38.05 -5.05 -27.88
CA LYS A 4 39.19 -4.43 -27.21
C LYS A 4 38.69 -3.37 -26.25
N ALA A 5 39.34 -3.21 -25.10
CA ALA A 5 39.01 -2.16 -24.12
C ALA A 5 39.11 -0.74 -24.70
N GLU A 6 39.83 -0.58 -25.82
CA GLU A 6 39.98 0.64 -26.61
C GLU A 6 38.69 1.05 -27.37
N ASP A 7 37.72 0.14 -27.57
CA ASP A 7 36.47 0.41 -28.31
C ASP A 7 35.36 1.01 -27.42
N MET A 8 35.47 0.89 -26.09
CA MET A 8 34.47 1.37 -25.12
C MET A 8 34.28 2.89 -25.13
N PRO A 9 35.34 3.73 -25.15
CA PRO A 9 35.20 5.19 -25.18
C PRO A 9 34.44 5.68 -26.42
N HIS A 10 34.69 5.08 -27.59
CA HIS A 10 34.02 5.43 -28.84
C HIS A 10 32.53 5.11 -28.82
N LEU A 11 32.13 4.05 -28.09
CA LEU A 11 30.73 3.69 -27.89
C LEU A 11 29.98 4.70 -27.03
N PHE A 12 30.61 5.23 -25.97
CA PHE A 12 30.01 6.28 -25.15
C PHE A 12 29.88 7.60 -25.90
N HIS A 13 30.88 7.98 -26.71
CA HIS A 13 30.77 9.17 -27.56
C HIS A 13 29.67 9.04 -28.61
N LEU A 14 29.48 7.85 -29.18
CA LEU A 14 28.36 7.61 -30.10
C LEU A 14 27.02 7.67 -29.37
N SER A 15 26.90 7.10 -28.18
CA SER A 15 25.64 7.18 -27.42
C SER A 15 25.29 8.61 -27.03
N ASP A 16 26.28 9.40 -26.59
CA ASP A 16 26.07 10.80 -26.24
C ASP A 16 25.65 11.61 -27.47
N ALA A 17 26.31 11.41 -28.62
CA ALA A 17 25.93 12.07 -29.86
C ALA A 17 24.51 11.70 -30.33
N LEU A 18 24.09 10.43 -30.17
CA LEU A 18 22.73 10.00 -30.50
C LEU A 18 21.68 10.56 -29.54
N VAL A 19 22.02 10.71 -28.26
CA VAL A 19 21.14 11.35 -27.28
C VAL A 19 21.02 12.83 -27.57
N ASP A 20 22.12 13.51 -27.87
CA ASP A 20 22.13 14.93 -28.22
C ASP A 20 21.31 15.20 -29.49
N ASP A 21 21.44 14.35 -30.51
CA ASP A 21 20.64 14.42 -31.74
C ASP A 21 19.15 14.22 -31.47
N LEU A 22 18.80 13.20 -30.68
CA LEU A 22 17.41 12.95 -30.26
C LEU A 22 16.83 14.14 -29.47
N MET A 23 17.63 14.76 -28.61
CA MET A 23 17.22 15.91 -27.80
C MET A 23 17.15 17.21 -28.62
N ALA A 24 17.84 17.28 -29.77
CA ALA A 24 17.81 18.40 -30.69
C ALA A 24 16.65 18.31 -31.70
N LEU A 25 16.01 17.14 -31.82
CA LEU A 25 14.89 16.92 -32.72
C LEU A 25 13.72 17.84 -32.38
N SER A 26 13.21 18.56 -33.38
CA SER A 26 12.05 19.43 -33.17
C SER A 26 10.75 18.61 -33.13
N ASP A 27 9.71 19.16 -32.49
CA ASP A 27 8.38 18.55 -32.49
C ASP A 27 7.85 18.30 -33.92
N GLU A 28 8.18 19.20 -34.85
CA GLU A 28 7.76 19.09 -36.26
C GLU A 28 8.44 17.92 -36.97
N ASP A 29 9.74 17.74 -36.76
CA ASP A 29 10.52 16.63 -37.32
C ASP A 29 10.04 15.29 -36.76
N LEU A 30 9.78 15.24 -35.44
CA LEU A 30 9.30 14.04 -34.75
C LEU A 30 7.90 13.64 -35.26
N LEU A 31 7.00 14.60 -35.47
CA LEU A 31 5.68 14.34 -36.06
C LEU A 31 5.78 13.92 -37.53
N ALA A 32 6.74 14.44 -38.28
CA ALA A 32 6.97 14.06 -39.67
C ALA A 32 7.44 12.60 -39.77
N GLU A 33 8.41 12.18 -38.95
CA GLU A 33 8.89 10.80 -38.91
C GLU A 33 7.78 9.80 -38.55
N VAL A 34 6.94 10.13 -37.56
CA VAL A 34 5.81 9.28 -37.17
C VAL A 34 4.85 9.10 -38.35
N ARG A 35 4.55 10.17 -39.09
CA ARG A 35 3.69 10.09 -40.28
C ARG A 35 4.34 9.31 -41.42
N GLU A 36 5.65 9.48 -41.64
CA GLU A 36 6.41 8.75 -42.65
C GLU A 36 6.44 7.24 -42.37
N SER A 37 6.46 6.86 -41.09
CA SER A 37 6.34 5.46 -40.66
C SER A 37 4.95 4.85 -40.88
N GLY A 38 3.98 5.64 -41.37
CA GLY A 38 2.60 5.22 -41.61
C GLY A 38 1.71 5.23 -40.38
N ALA A 39 2.20 5.78 -39.26
CA ALA A 39 1.44 5.90 -38.01
C ALA A 39 0.76 7.28 -37.92
N ASP A 40 -0.35 7.33 -37.19
CA ASP A 40 -1.03 8.58 -36.83
C ASP A 40 -0.49 9.09 -35.48
N PRO A 41 0.13 10.29 -35.43
CA PRO A 41 0.69 10.83 -34.19
C PRO A 41 -0.32 10.95 -33.05
N GLU A 42 -1.57 11.30 -33.33
CA GLU A 42 -2.61 11.42 -32.31
C GLU A 42 -2.94 10.06 -31.68
N THR A 43 -3.01 9.02 -32.51
CA THR A 43 -3.21 7.65 -32.06
C THR A 43 -2.05 7.17 -31.19
N VAL A 44 -0.80 7.44 -31.60
CA VAL A 44 0.40 7.09 -30.81
C VAL A 44 0.41 7.82 -29.46
N ALA A 45 0.15 9.14 -29.47
CA ALA A 45 0.11 9.94 -28.25
C ALA A 45 -1.00 9.48 -27.29
N ARG A 46 -2.17 9.12 -27.80
CA ARG A 46 -3.25 8.52 -26.99
C ARG A 46 -2.81 7.20 -26.35
N GLN A 47 -2.23 6.28 -27.12
CA GLN A 47 -1.75 5.00 -26.60
C GLN A 47 -0.69 5.18 -25.51
N LEU A 48 0.24 6.12 -25.70
CA LEU A 48 1.26 6.43 -24.70
C LEU A 48 0.62 6.97 -23.42
N ARG A 49 -0.34 7.89 -23.51
CA ARG A 49 -1.08 8.41 -22.35
C ARG A 49 -1.79 7.30 -21.57
N GLU A 50 -2.51 6.42 -22.27
CA GLU A 50 -3.21 5.28 -21.67
C GLU A 50 -2.23 4.35 -20.93
N GLN A 51 -1.06 4.07 -21.52
CA GLN A 51 -0.03 3.24 -20.88
C GLN A 51 0.56 3.91 -19.63
N ILE A 52 0.82 5.22 -19.68
CA ILE A 52 1.32 5.99 -18.53
C ILE A 52 0.28 5.96 -17.40
N GLU A 53 -0.98 6.23 -17.70
CA GLU A 53 -2.06 6.21 -16.71
C GLU A 53 -2.23 4.83 -16.06
N ALA A 54 -2.22 3.77 -16.87
CA ALA A 54 -2.27 2.39 -16.37
C ALA A 54 -1.09 2.07 -15.46
N ARG A 55 0.11 2.56 -15.81
CA ARG A 55 1.30 2.35 -14.99
C ARG A 55 1.23 3.11 -13.67
N ILE A 56 0.80 4.37 -13.69
CA ILE A 56 0.59 5.18 -12.47
C ILE A 56 -0.39 4.47 -11.53
N ALA A 57 -1.51 3.97 -12.06
CA ALA A 57 -2.50 3.23 -11.27
C ALA A 57 -1.92 1.96 -10.64
N SER A 58 -1.16 1.18 -11.41
CA SER A 58 -0.48 -0.02 -10.93
C SER A 58 0.54 0.28 -9.83
N ASP A 59 1.38 1.30 -10.03
CA ASP A 59 2.41 1.69 -9.07
C ASP A 59 1.78 2.22 -7.76
N ASN A 60 0.70 2.99 -7.85
CA ASN A 60 -0.05 3.46 -6.69
C ASN A 60 -0.66 2.29 -5.91
N ARG A 61 -1.22 1.29 -6.60
CA ARG A 61 -1.72 0.07 -5.96
C ARG A 61 -0.59 -0.69 -5.27
N ALA A 62 0.56 -0.86 -5.92
CA ALA A 62 1.72 -1.52 -5.32
C ALA A 62 2.27 -0.77 -4.10
N ARG A 63 2.23 0.57 -4.10
CA ARG A 63 2.59 1.40 -2.93
C ARG A 63 1.60 1.20 -1.79
N LEU A 64 0.30 1.16 -2.08
CA LEU A 64 -0.72 0.92 -1.06
C LEU A 64 -0.57 -0.47 -0.42
N GLU A 65 -0.35 -1.51 -1.22
CA GLU A 65 -0.13 -2.87 -0.71
C GLU A 65 1.13 -2.96 0.16
N ARG A 66 2.21 -2.28 -0.22
CA ARG A 66 3.42 -2.17 0.62
C ARG A 66 3.13 -1.49 1.96
N ALA A 67 2.45 -0.34 1.94
CA ALA A 67 2.09 0.37 3.16
C ALA A 67 1.18 -0.46 4.08
N ARG A 68 0.23 -1.22 3.51
CA ARG A 68 -0.58 -2.18 4.25
C ARG A 68 0.27 -3.28 4.89
N GLY A 69 1.19 -3.86 4.12
CA GLY A 69 2.12 -4.88 4.62
C GLY A 69 2.97 -4.36 5.78
N GLU A 70 3.51 -3.15 5.67
CA GLU A 70 4.27 -2.48 6.73
C GLU A 70 3.42 -2.20 7.97
N MET A 71 2.18 -1.73 7.79
CA MET A 71 1.24 -1.53 8.90
C MET A 71 0.94 -2.85 9.64
N TYR A 72 0.66 -3.93 8.91
CA TYR A 72 0.40 -5.24 9.52
C TYR A 72 1.64 -5.78 10.23
N ALA A 73 2.83 -5.62 9.64
CA ALA A 73 4.09 -6.02 10.27
C ALA A 73 4.36 -5.21 11.54
N ALA A 74 4.13 -3.89 11.52
CA ALA A 74 4.25 -3.04 12.69
C ALA A 74 3.26 -3.42 13.79
N ARG A 75 2.00 -3.73 13.43
CA ARG A 75 0.99 -4.24 14.37
C ARG A 75 1.38 -5.60 14.96
N ALA A 76 1.93 -6.50 14.15
CA ALA A 76 2.42 -7.79 14.62
C ALA A 76 3.66 -7.65 15.52
N ALA A 77 4.54 -6.67 15.28
CA ALA A 77 5.70 -6.40 16.12
C ALA A 77 5.34 -5.73 17.45
N ARG A 78 4.28 -4.91 17.47
CA ARG A 78 3.74 -4.26 18.69
C ARG A 78 2.78 -5.11 19.49
N ALA A 79 2.34 -6.23 18.93
CA ALA A 79 1.47 -7.19 19.59
C ALA A 79 2.06 -7.64 20.93
N SER A 80 1.69 -6.97 22.01
CA SER A 80 2.05 -7.38 23.36
C SER A 80 1.32 -8.69 23.67
N PRO A 81 2.02 -9.73 24.16
CA PRO A 81 1.42 -11.04 24.38
C PRO A 81 0.43 -11.06 25.56
N GLY A 82 0.35 -10.01 26.39
CA GLY A 82 -0.46 -9.99 27.62
C GLY A 82 -1.97 -10.13 27.37
N VAL A 83 -2.54 -9.22 26.57
CA VAL A 83 -4.00 -9.12 26.39
C VAL A 83 -4.61 -10.32 25.66
N VAL A 84 -3.90 -10.88 24.68
CA VAL A 84 -4.37 -12.07 23.91
C VAL A 84 -4.37 -13.33 24.78
N ASN A 85 -3.58 -13.38 25.85
CA ASN A 85 -3.49 -14.51 26.77
C ASN A 85 -4.44 -14.42 27.98
N LEU A 86 -5.26 -13.36 28.10
CA LEU A 86 -6.24 -13.24 29.17
C LEU A 86 -7.36 -14.30 29.03
N PRO A 87 -7.92 -14.83 30.14
CA PRO A 87 -9.10 -15.68 30.07
C PRO A 87 -10.27 -14.96 29.38
N LEU A 88 -11.06 -15.68 28.58
CA LEU A 88 -12.22 -15.13 27.85
C LEU A 88 -13.16 -14.28 28.74
N ALA A 89 -13.39 -14.72 29.98
CA ALA A 89 -14.20 -13.98 30.95
C ALA A 89 -13.62 -12.59 31.26
N ARG A 90 -12.30 -12.48 31.41
CA ARG A 90 -11.61 -11.21 31.66
C ARG A 90 -11.64 -10.32 30.43
N LYS A 91 -11.44 -10.89 29.24
CA LYS A 91 -11.55 -10.18 27.95
C LYS A 91 -12.94 -9.55 27.77
N GLN A 92 -13.99 -10.31 28.09
CA GLN A 92 -15.38 -9.84 28.04
C GLN A 92 -15.68 -8.75 29.08
N GLU A 93 -15.11 -8.86 30.28
CA GLU A 93 -15.25 -7.84 31.33
C GLU A 93 -14.66 -6.49 30.89
N VAL A 94 -13.41 -6.49 30.42
CA VAL A 94 -12.73 -5.28 29.93
C VAL A 94 -13.52 -4.66 28.78
N LEU A 95 -13.91 -5.47 27.79
CA LEU A 95 -14.71 -5.00 26.67
C LEU A 95 -16.05 -4.41 27.11
N GLY A 96 -16.69 -5.01 28.12
CA GLY A 96 -17.92 -4.52 28.74
C GLY A 96 -17.77 -3.16 29.42
N GLN A 97 -16.64 -2.92 30.09
CA GLN A 97 -16.33 -1.63 30.73
C GLN A 97 -16.18 -0.51 29.69
N PHE A 98 -15.49 -0.79 28.58
CA PHE A 98 -15.35 0.20 27.49
C PHE A 98 -16.67 0.42 26.73
N ALA A 99 -17.45 -0.64 26.49
CA ALA A 99 -18.76 -0.51 25.85
C ALA A 99 -19.79 0.23 26.74
N ALA A 100 -19.62 0.23 28.06
CA ALA A 100 -20.45 1.04 28.95
C ALA A 100 -20.19 2.54 28.77
N ASN A 101 -18.96 2.92 28.41
CA ASN A 101 -18.50 4.30 28.27
C ASN A 101 -18.55 4.80 26.81
N ASP A 102 -18.57 3.90 25.82
CA ASP A 102 -18.67 4.23 24.39
C ASP A 102 -19.95 3.65 23.78
N GLY A 103 -20.91 4.54 23.48
CA GLY A 103 -22.19 4.19 22.88
C GLY A 103 -22.06 3.57 21.48
N SER A 104 -21.02 3.92 20.73
CA SER A 104 -20.77 3.36 19.39
C SER A 104 -20.27 1.92 19.47
N LEU A 105 -19.36 1.63 20.41
CA LEU A 105 -18.87 0.28 20.69
C LEU A 105 -20.00 -0.61 21.21
N ARG A 106 -20.83 -0.08 22.11
CA ARG A 106 -22.04 -0.76 22.61
C ARG A 106 -23.00 -1.16 21.49
N GLN A 107 -23.24 -0.25 20.54
CA GLN A 107 -24.10 -0.51 19.40
C GLN A 107 -23.54 -1.60 18.49
N ARG A 108 -22.22 -1.62 18.26
CA ARG A 108 -21.57 -2.67 17.44
C ARG A 108 -21.66 -4.04 18.12
N LEU A 109 -21.40 -4.12 19.42
CA LEU A 109 -21.48 -5.37 20.18
C LEU A 109 -22.91 -5.92 20.27
N THR A 110 -23.89 -5.03 20.51
CA THR A 110 -25.31 -5.43 20.54
C THR A 110 -25.83 -5.88 19.17
N MET A 111 -25.34 -5.28 18.07
CA MET A 111 -25.66 -5.73 16.72
C MET A 111 -25.06 -7.09 16.38
N ALA A 112 -23.83 -7.37 16.82
CA ALA A 112 -23.18 -8.69 16.65
C ALA A 112 -23.90 -9.78 17.45
N ALA A 113 -24.23 -9.51 18.72
CA ALA A 113 -25.02 -10.42 19.56
C ALA A 113 -26.43 -10.70 18.98
N ARG A 114 -27.06 -9.68 18.37
CA ARG A 114 -28.40 -9.81 17.76
C ARG A 114 -28.41 -10.65 16.49
N LYS A 115 -27.31 -10.71 15.73
CA LYS A 115 -27.19 -11.56 14.53
C LYS A 115 -26.95 -13.04 14.83
N GLY A 116 -26.79 -13.41 16.10
CA GLY A 116 -26.56 -14.79 16.53
C GLY A 116 -25.11 -15.25 16.45
N ASP A 117 -24.21 -14.42 15.90
CA ASP A 117 -22.79 -14.76 15.76
C ASP A 117 -21.98 -14.56 17.05
N GLY A 118 -22.51 -13.79 18.02
CA GLY A 118 -21.69 -13.29 19.13
C GLY A 118 -20.48 -12.50 18.62
N ALA A 119 -19.67 -11.93 19.51
CA ALA A 119 -18.30 -11.60 19.10
C ALA A 119 -17.50 -12.89 19.22
N SER A 120 -16.92 -13.37 18.13
CA SER A 120 -15.99 -14.50 18.19
C SER A 120 -14.80 -14.14 19.09
N GLU A 121 -14.19 -15.11 19.76
CA GLU A 121 -13.01 -14.85 20.61
C GLU A 121 -11.92 -14.09 19.84
N ARG A 122 -11.77 -14.39 18.54
CA ARG A 122 -10.86 -13.68 17.64
C ARG A 122 -11.20 -12.20 17.46
N GLU A 123 -12.47 -11.86 17.31
CA GLU A 123 -12.90 -10.46 17.21
C GLU A 123 -12.73 -9.71 18.53
N ILE A 124 -12.97 -10.37 19.65
CA ILE A 124 -12.71 -9.82 20.99
C ILE A 124 -11.21 -9.51 21.12
N ASP A 125 -10.35 -10.43 20.70
CA ASP A 125 -8.89 -10.25 20.72
C ASP A 125 -8.43 -9.10 19.82
N ASP A 126 -9.03 -8.96 18.64
CA ASP A 126 -8.72 -7.88 17.71
C ASP A 126 -9.12 -6.51 18.29
N ILE A 127 -10.31 -6.41 18.90
CA ILE A 127 -10.80 -5.18 19.53
C ILE A 127 -9.96 -4.80 20.75
N LEU A 128 -9.63 -5.77 21.62
CA LEU A 128 -8.80 -5.50 22.80
C LEU A 128 -7.37 -5.10 22.39
N ARG A 129 -6.83 -5.67 21.32
CA ARG A 129 -5.55 -5.25 20.76
C ARG A 129 -5.61 -3.83 20.21
N ASP A 130 -6.70 -3.44 19.55
CA ASP A 130 -6.89 -2.03 19.13
C ASP A 130 -6.93 -1.07 20.34
N LEU A 131 -7.60 -1.46 21.44
CA LEU A 131 -7.64 -0.65 22.67
C LEU A 131 -6.26 -0.53 23.34
N LEU A 132 -5.45 -1.59 23.32
CA LEU A 132 -4.07 -1.57 23.78
C LEU A 132 -3.20 -0.66 22.91
N ASP A 133 -3.34 -0.75 21.57
CA ASP A 133 -2.61 0.08 20.61
C ASP A 133 -2.94 1.57 20.75
N LEU A 134 -4.19 1.89 21.12
CA LEU A 134 -4.64 3.26 21.42
C LEU A 134 -4.15 3.75 22.80
N GLY A 135 -3.53 2.88 23.60
CA GLY A 135 -3.09 3.18 24.96
C GLY A 135 -4.24 3.33 25.97
N ALA A 136 -5.45 2.87 25.61
CA ALA A 136 -6.62 2.95 26.47
C ALA A 136 -6.60 1.89 27.58
N ILE A 137 -5.92 0.76 27.34
CA ILE A 137 -5.69 -0.30 28.32
C ILE A 137 -4.22 -0.69 28.40
N ASP A 138 -3.81 -1.34 29.49
CA ASP A 138 -2.52 -2.00 29.65
C ASP A 138 -2.56 -3.49 29.27
N ASP A 139 -1.42 -4.17 29.40
CA ASP A 139 -1.27 -5.59 29.06
C ASP A 139 -2.13 -6.54 29.92
N GLU A 140 -2.66 -6.05 31.05
CA GLU A 140 -3.52 -6.76 32.00
C GLU A 140 -5.01 -6.44 31.80
N GLY A 141 -5.31 -5.57 30.82
CA GLY A 141 -6.65 -5.11 30.50
C GLY A 141 -7.19 -4.04 31.45
N ASN A 142 -6.33 -3.40 32.25
CA ASN A 142 -6.73 -2.26 33.08
C ASN A 142 -6.68 -0.98 32.25
N ALA A 143 -7.63 -0.06 32.48
CA ALA A 143 -7.62 1.23 31.82
C ALA A 143 -6.41 2.07 32.26
N ARG A 144 -5.79 2.80 31.31
CA ARG A 144 -4.71 3.76 31.56
C ARG A 144 -5.20 5.20 31.64
#